data_AF-E3NNR1-F1
#
_entry.id   AF-E3NNR1-F1
#
_cell.length_a   1.000
_cell.length_b   1.000
_cell.length_c   1.000
_cell.angle_alpha   90.00
_cell.angle_beta   90.00
_cell.angle_gamma   90.00
#
_symmetry.space_group_name_H-M   'P 1'
#
loop_
_entity.id
_entity.type
_entity.pdbx_description
1 polymer ?
#
loop_
_entity_poly.entity_id
_entity_poly.type
_entity_poly.pdbx_seq_one_letter_code
_entity_poly.pdbx_strand_id
1 'polypeptide(L)'
;MINQVGLFREYYAKAAQVSNMNELIYDYQLEKVARKYNSCHLDQDTWKRLEREPHYYLYKEQLENDFVEYAALHRNDTKGIKGYFGNEDMFSAVLHPKVEKLGCHYFFSLCVHKIWSRADVFTDVKRSTVRGLCIFGPKDRLTPNATLYGKPGSRCSGKLTNGGLCNVPRENYYYF
;
A
#
# COMPACT_ATOMS: atom_id res chain seq x y z
N MET A 1 13.15 1.64 -0.51
CA MET A 1 11.74 1.54 -0.95
C MET A 1 10.89 0.74 0.02
N ILE A 2 11.23 -0.52 0.28
CA ILE A 2 10.49 -1.37 1.23
C ILE A 2 10.31 -0.71 2.61
N ASN A 3 11.35 -0.05 3.13
CA ASN A 3 11.26 0.64 4.42
C ASN A 3 10.23 1.79 4.41
N GLN A 4 10.17 2.61 3.36
CA GLN A 4 9.18 3.70 3.31
C GLN A 4 7.75 3.17 3.23
N VAL A 5 7.50 2.20 2.35
CA VAL A 5 6.17 1.60 2.19
C VAL A 5 5.77 0.85 3.47
N GLY A 6 6.74 0.21 4.14
CA GLY A 6 6.57 -0.42 5.44
C GLY A 6 6.22 0.57 6.56
N LEU A 7 6.88 1.73 6.60
CA LEU A 7 6.59 2.79 7.57
C LEU A 7 5.18 3.36 7.37
N PHE A 8 4.74 3.58 6.13
CA PHE A 8 3.36 4.02 5.86
C PHE A 8 2.34 3.01 6.42
N ARG A 9 2.55 1.71 6.20
CA ARG A 9 1.71 0.65 6.77
C ARG A 9 1.74 0.62 8.29
N GLU A 10 2.90 0.82 8.88
CA GLU A 10 3.07 0.88 10.34
C GLU A 10 2.29 2.05 10.95
N TYR A 11 2.46 3.25 10.41
CA TYR A 11 1.79 4.46 10.89
C TYR A 11 0.28 4.36 10.70
N TYR A 12 -0.17 3.90 9.53
CA TYR A 12 -1.58 3.66 9.28
C TYR A 12 -2.17 2.60 10.23
N ALA A 13 -1.48 1.47 10.44
CA ALA A 13 -1.97 0.43 11.34
C ALA A 13 -2.14 0.94 12.78
N LYS A 14 -1.24 1.80 13.26
CA LYS A 14 -1.36 2.46 14.56
C LYS A 14 -2.51 3.47 14.59
N ALA A 15 -2.61 4.33 13.58
CA ALA A 15 -3.64 5.37 13.48
C ALA A 15 -5.06 4.77 13.39
N ALA A 16 -5.28 3.85 12.45
CA ALA A 16 -6.56 3.22 12.19
C ALA A 16 -6.85 2.01 13.10
N GLN A 17 -5.93 1.65 14.02
CA GLN A 17 -6.03 0.45 14.88
C GLN A 17 -6.25 -0.83 14.06
N VAL A 18 -5.40 -1.10 13.07
CA VAL A 18 -5.42 -2.35 12.31
C VAL A 18 -4.57 -3.40 13.01
N SER A 19 -5.23 -4.45 13.51
CA SER A 19 -4.62 -5.48 14.36
C SER A 19 -3.91 -6.61 13.61
N ASN A 20 -4.14 -6.73 12.30
CA ASN A 20 -3.66 -7.84 11.47
C ASN A 20 -2.84 -7.38 10.24
N MET A 21 -2.21 -6.20 10.30
CA MET A 21 -1.40 -5.67 9.21
C MET A 21 -0.09 -6.44 9.10
N ASN A 22 0.13 -7.14 7.99
CA ASN A 22 1.39 -7.82 7.72
C ASN A 22 2.52 -6.83 7.45
N GLU A 23 3.74 -7.18 7.87
CA GLU A 23 4.94 -6.55 7.33
C GLU A 23 5.09 -6.87 5.83
N LEU A 24 6.03 -6.21 5.20
CA LEU A 24 6.35 -6.45 3.80
C LEU A 24 7.70 -7.12 3.66
N ILE A 25 7.77 -8.09 2.75
CA ILE A 25 8.99 -8.75 2.28
C ILE A 25 9.24 -8.33 0.82
N TYR A 26 10.50 -8.10 0.48
CA TYR A 26 10.89 -7.80 -0.88
C TYR A 26 10.76 -9.05 -1.78
N ASP A 27 10.18 -8.88 -2.97
CA ASP A 27 10.08 -9.91 -4.00
C ASP A 27 10.60 -9.38 -5.34
N TYR A 28 11.68 -9.99 -5.82
CA TYR A 28 12.34 -9.62 -7.07
C TYR A 28 11.47 -9.86 -8.31
N GLN A 29 10.58 -10.87 -8.29
CA GLN A 29 9.69 -11.11 -9.42
C GLN A 29 8.62 -10.01 -9.52
N LEU A 30 8.11 -9.52 -8.39
CA LEU A 30 7.23 -8.35 -8.37
C LEU A 30 7.96 -7.09 -8.85
N GLU A 31 9.25 -6.93 -8.57
CA GLU A 31 10.03 -5.81 -9.09
C GLU A 31 10.15 -5.89 -10.62
N LYS A 32 10.39 -7.08 -11.18
CA LYS A 32 10.38 -7.27 -12.64
C LYS A 32 9.04 -6.90 -13.27
N VAL A 33 7.93 -7.14 -12.58
CA VAL A 33 6.60 -6.68 -13.03
C VAL A 33 6.52 -5.17 -12.96
N ALA A 34 6.94 -4.55 -11.85
CA ALA A 34 6.95 -3.08 -11.69
C ALA A 34 7.77 -2.37 -12.78
N ARG A 35 8.91 -2.95 -13.20
CA ARG A 35 9.78 -2.44 -14.28
C ARG A 35 9.08 -2.34 -15.64
N LYS A 36 8.00 -3.07 -15.87
CA LYS A 36 7.21 -2.96 -17.12
C LYS A 36 6.38 -1.68 -17.18
N TYR A 37 6.19 -1.01 -16.04
CA TYR A 37 5.42 0.22 -15.89
C TYR A 37 6.35 1.40 -15.56
N ASN A 38 7.44 1.54 -16.30
CA ASN A 38 8.57 2.43 -15.96
C ASN A 38 8.37 3.92 -16.25
N SER A 39 7.19 4.33 -16.70
CA SER A 39 6.84 5.71 -16.99
C SER A 39 5.36 5.97 -16.69
N CYS A 40 4.98 7.24 -16.69
CA CYS A 40 3.58 7.64 -16.49
C CYS A 40 2.81 7.83 -17.80
N HIS A 41 3.46 7.58 -18.92
CA HIS A 41 2.86 7.58 -20.25
C HIS A 41 2.71 6.15 -20.72
N LEU A 42 1.91 5.38 -19.99
CA LEU A 42 1.58 4.02 -20.36
C LEU A 42 0.64 4.05 -21.57
N ASP A 43 0.89 3.19 -22.55
CA ASP A 43 -0.10 2.91 -23.59
C ASP A 43 -1.34 2.25 -22.98
N GLN A 44 -2.46 2.27 -23.71
CA GLN A 44 -3.76 1.81 -23.20
C GLN A 44 -3.72 0.34 -22.74
N ASP A 45 -2.97 -0.53 -23.40
CA ASP A 45 -2.90 -1.95 -23.06
C ASP A 45 -2.03 -2.17 -21.82
N THR A 46 -0.94 -1.42 -21.69
CA THR A 46 -0.13 -1.41 -20.48
C THR A 46 -0.89 -0.86 -19.28
N TRP A 47 -1.69 0.19 -19.46
CA TRP A 47 -2.57 0.71 -18.42
C TRP A 47 -3.59 -0.33 -17.94
N LYS A 48 -4.31 -0.98 -18.87
CA LYS A 48 -5.28 -2.05 -18.53
C LYS A 48 -4.64 -3.24 -17.81
N ARG A 49 -3.37 -3.53 -18.08
CA ARG A 49 -2.61 -4.57 -17.35
C ARG A 49 -2.30 -4.11 -15.93
N LEU A 50 -1.86 -2.87 -15.75
CA LEU A 50 -1.58 -2.29 -14.43
C LEU A 50 -2.83 -2.24 -13.55
N GLU A 51 -3.99 -1.88 -14.10
CA GLU A 51 -5.27 -1.87 -13.36
C GLU A 51 -5.63 -3.24 -12.75
N ARG A 52 -5.12 -4.33 -13.34
CA ARG A 52 -5.31 -5.68 -12.81
C ARG A 52 -4.29 -6.03 -11.74
N GLU A 53 -3.20 -5.29 -11.61
CA GLU A 53 -2.19 -5.55 -10.59
C GLU A 53 -2.50 -4.76 -9.31
N PRO A 54 -2.34 -5.36 -8.13
CA PRO A 54 -2.39 -4.60 -6.89
C PRO A 54 -1.14 -3.73 -6.82
N HIS A 55 -1.34 -2.42 -6.97
CA HIS A 55 -0.24 -1.51 -7.18
C HIS A 55 -0.37 -0.23 -6.34
N TYR A 56 0.74 0.47 -6.16
CA TYR A 56 0.80 1.76 -5.48
C TYR A 56 1.84 2.64 -6.14
N TYR A 57 1.42 3.84 -6.54
CA TYR A 57 2.35 4.87 -6.97
C TYR A 57 3.05 5.49 -5.77
N LEU A 58 4.36 5.67 -5.87
CA LEU A 58 5.17 6.30 -4.83
C LEU A 58 4.98 7.83 -4.90
N TYR A 59 3.93 8.32 -4.25
CA TYR A 59 3.63 9.74 -4.09
C TYR A 59 4.59 10.43 -3.12
N LYS A 60 4.49 11.76 -3.00
CA LYS A 60 5.10 12.49 -1.90
C LYS A 60 4.49 12.08 -0.56
N GLU A 61 5.36 12.00 0.46
CA GLU A 61 5.03 11.58 1.82
C GLU A 61 3.89 12.38 2.46
N GLN A 62 3.74 13.67 2.11
CA GLN A 62 2.63 14.50 2.60
C GLN A 62 1.27 13.82 2.41
N LEU A 63 1.04 13.16 1.26
CA LEU A 63 -0.23 12.51 0.98
C LEU A 63 -0.47 11.26 1.85
N GLU A 64 0.60 10.54 2.17
CA GLU A 64 0.56 9.41 3.11
C GLU A 64 0.28 9.91 4.54
N ASN A 65 0.95 10.99 4.96
CA ASN A 65 0.82 11.59 6.29
C ASN A 65 -0.58 12.18 6.53
N ASP A 66 -1.10 12.94 5.58
CA ASP A 66 -2.46 13.51 5.63
C ASP A 66 -3.51 12.42 5.84
N PHE A 67 -3.35 11.28 5.15
CA PHE A 67 -4.25 10.14 5.31
C PHE A 67 -4.09 9.41 6.65
N VAL A 68 -2.85 9.28 7.15
CA VAL A 68 -2.58 8.71 8.50
C VAL A 68 -3.23 9.59 9.57
N GLU A 69 -3.10 10.91 9.48
CA GLU A 69 -3.71 11.86 10.41
C GLU A 69 -5.23 11.76 10.37
N TYR A 70 -5.82 11.78 9.18
CA TYR A 70 -7.25 11.58 8.99
C TYR A 70 -7.73 10.27 9.63
N ALA A 71 -6.99 9.16 9.41
CA ALA A 71 -7.34 7.86 9.97
C ALA A 71 -7.25 7.84 11.51
N ALA A 72 -6.31 8.57 12.11
CA ALA A 72 -6.19 8.69 13.56
C ALA A 72 -7.40 9.45 14.16
N LEU A 73 -7.81 10.54 13.53
CA LEU A 73 -8.97 11.34 13.94
C LEU A 73 -10.29 10.56 13.81
N HIS A 74 -10.38 9.70 12.80
CA HIS A 74 -11.58 8.92 12.48
C HIS A 74 -11.49 7.45 12.92
N ARG A 75 -10.58 7.11 13.84
CA ARG A 75 -10.32 5.70 14.24
C ARG A 75 -11.55 4.93 14.73
N ASN A 76 -12.57 5.64 15.23
CA ASN A 76 -13.83 5.06 15.68
C ASN A 76 -14.84 4.87 14.53
N ASP A 77 -14.70 5.60 13.43
CA ASP A 77 -15.51 5.46 12.21
C ASP A 77 -14.80 4.53 11.20
N THR A 78 -14.72 3.26 11.58
CA THR A 78 -14.11 2.24 10.73
C THR A 78 -14.84 2.03 9.40
N LYS A 79 -16.13 2.36 9.32
CA LYS A 79 -16.92 2.28 8.08
C LYS A 79 -16.56 3.42 7.13
N GLY A 80 -16.41 4.64 7.64
CA GLY A 80 -15.91 5.79 6.88
C GLY A 80 -14.52 5.54 6.34
N ILE A 81 -13.59 5.05 7.17
CA ILE A 81 -12.23 4.68 6.73
C ILE A 81 -12.28 3.59 5.63
N LYS A 82 -13.11 2.56 5.79
CA LYS A 82 -13.31 1.51 4.77
C LYS A 82 -13.88 2.04 3.45
N GLY A 83 -14.63 3.14 3.49
CA GLY A 83 -15.17 3.79 2.30
C GLY A 83 -14.11 4.31 1.33
N TYR A 84 -12.86 4.45 1.78
CA TYR A 84 -11.69 4.84 0.97
C TYR A 84 -10.85 3.65 0.49
N PHE A 85 -11.37 2.41 0.57
CA PHE A 85 -10.71 1.20 0.09
C PHE A 85 -11.58 0.35 -0.88
N GLY A 86 -12.29 0.99 -1.80
CA GLY A 86 -12.96 0.40 -2.96
C GLY A 86 -12.04 0.11 -4.16
N ASN A 87 -12.68 -0.24 -5.29
CA ASN A 87 -11.99 -0.44 -6.56
C ASN A 87 -11.50 0.94 -7.07
N GLU A 88 -10.23 1.02 -7.49
CA GLU A 88 -9.52 2.24 -7.95
C GLU A 88 -8.90 3.13 -6.86
N ASP A 89 -8.94 2.70 -5.59
CA ASP A 89 -8.50 3.56 -4.49
C ASP A 89 -6.98 3.59 -4.34
N MET A 90 -6.46 4.82 -4.22
CA MET A 90 -5.03 5.15 -4.25
C MET A 90 -4.17 4.39 -3.24
N PHE A 91 -4.75 3.99 -2.09
CA PHE A 91 -4.04 3.30 -1.01
C PHE A 91 -4.46 1.85 -0.77
N SER A 92 -5.42 1.32 -1.55
CA SER A 92 -6.02 0.02 -1.29
C SER A 92 -5.00 -1.12 -1.26
N ALA A 93 -4.14 -1.22 -2.28
CA ALA A 93 -3.14 -2.28 -2.32
C ALA A 93 -2.08 -2.12 -1.20
N VAL A 94 -1.54 -0.90 -1.02
CA VAL A 94 -0.45 -0.65 -0.06
C VAL A 94 -0.88 -0.78 1.40
N LEU A 95 -2.14 -0.50 1.72
CA LEU A 95 -2.69 -0.64 3.08
C LEU A 95 -3.51 -1.92 3.28
N HIS A 96 -3.54 -2.83 2.30
CA HIS A 96 -4.22 -4.10 2.46
C HIS A 96 -3.46 -4.98 3.48
N PRO A 97 -4.11 -5.45 4.56
CA PRO A 97 -3.44 -6.12 5.68
C PRO A 97 -2.85 -7.49 5.30
N LYS A 98 -3.40 -8.16 4.28
CA LYS A 98 -2.96 -9.48 3.80
C LYS A 98 -1.88 -9.44 2.72
N VAL A 99 -1.48 -8.24 2.27
CA VAL A 99 -0.31 -8.10 1.41
C VAL A 99 0.94 -8.37 2.24
N GLU A 100 1.82 -9.20 1.69
CA GLU A 100 3.02 -9.71 2.36
C GLU A 100 4.29 -9.40 1.56
N LYS A 101 4.15 -9.17 0.25
CA LYS A 101 5.25 -9.00 -0.68
C LYS A 101 5.10 -7.72 -1.49
N LEU A 102 6.23 -7.12 -1.84
CA LEU A 102 6.29 -6.05 -2.83
C LEU A 102 7.54 -6.13 -3.70
N GLY A 103 7.42 -5.56 -4.89
CA GLY A 103 8.57 -5.13 -5.68
C GLY A 103 8.28 -3.77 -6.31
N CYS A 104 9.25 -2.87 -6.28
CA CYS A 104 9.06 -1.49 -6.74
C CYS A 104 10.10 -1.09 -7.78
N HIS A 105 9.71 -0.19 -8.66
CA HIS A 105 10.59 0.42 -9.65
C HIS A 105 10.48 1.94 -9.60
N TYR A 106 11.61 2.62 -9.53
CA TYR A 106 11.67 4.08 -9.71
C TYR A 106 11.62 4.42 -11.19
N PHE A 107 10.89 5.48 -11.52
CA PHE A 107 10.84 5.99 -12.89
C PHE A 107 12.12 6.76 -13.20
N PHE A 108 12.52 6.71 -14.47
CA PHE A 108 13.68 7.47 -14.96
C PHE A 108 13.43 8.99 -14.94
N SER A 109 12.17 9.40 -15.08
CA SER A 109 11.73 10.79 -14.95
C SER A 109 10.58 10.89 -13.95
N LEU A 110 10.55 11.99 -13.19
CA LEU A 110 9.43 12.28 -12.31
C LEU A 110 8.19 12.60 -13.14
N CYS A 111 7.04 12.12 -12.68
CA CYS A 111 5.75 12.46 -13.25
C CYS A 111 4.91 13.24 -12.26
N VAL A 112 3.87 13.91 -12.74
CA VAL A 112 2.89 14.59 -11.89
C VAL A 112 1.52 13.97 -12.11
N HIS A 113 1.01 13.27 -11.10
CA HIS A 113 -0.36 12.75 -11.12
C HIS A 113 -1.32 13.76 -10.53
N LYS A 114 -2.53 13.82 -11.10
CA LYS A 114 -3.66 14.46 -10.45
C LYS A 114 -4.13 13.53 -9.34
N ILE A 115 -4.27 14.05 -8.13
CA ILE A 115 -4.81 13.26 -7.03
C ILE A 115 -6.31 13.10 -7.23
N TRP A 116 -6.81 11.92 -6.87
CA TRP A 116 -8.23 11.59 -6.92
C TRP A 116 -9.06 12.60 -6.12
N SER A 117 -10.17 13.07 -6.68
CA SER A 117 -11.06 14.05 -6.05
C SER A 117 -11.62 13.63 -4.67
N ARG A 118 -11.76 12.34 -4.33
CA ARG A 118 -12.19 11.97 -2.97
C ARG A 118 -11.10 12.19 -1.92
N ALA A 119 -9.84 12.37 -2.33
CA ALA A 119 -8.77 12.71 -1.39
C ALA A 119 -8.95 14.10 -0.77
N ASP A 120 -9.77 14.97 -1.38
CA ASP A 120 -10.11 16.30 -0.87
C ASP A 120 -10.68 16.29 0.55
N VAL A 121 -11.15 15.13 1.03
CA VAL A 121 -11.66 14.97 2.39
C VAL A 121 -10.54 14.91 3.44
N PHE A 122 -9.34 14.45 3.05
CA PHE A 122 -8.22 14.31 3.97
C PHE A 122 -6.99 15.15 3.59
N THR A 123 -6.94 15.73 2.38
CA THR A 123 -5.79 16.51 1.92
C THR A 123 -6.19 17.66 0.99
N ASP A 124 -5.43 18.75 1.04
CA ASP A 124 -5.50 19.84 0.06
C ASP A 124 -4.62 19.59 -1.18
N VAL A 125 -3.84 18.50 -1.19
CA VAL A 125 -2.92 18.17 -2.29
C VAL A 125 -3.71 17.75 -3.54
N LYS A 126 -3.75 18.62 -4.54
CA LYS A 126 -4.44 18.34 -5.83
C LYS A 126 -3.56 17.60 -6.85
N ARG A 127 -2.24 17.73 -6.74
CA ARG A 127 -1.26 17.12 -7.64
C ARG A 127 -0.04 16.68 -6.85
N SER A 128 0.50 15.52 -7.16
CA SER A 128 1.69 14.99 -6.48
C SER A 128 2.67 14.42 -7.49
N THR A 129 3.96 14.61 -7.21
CA THR A 129 5.01 13.98 -8.00
C THR A 129 5.05 12.49 -7.68
N VAL A 130 5.10 11.66 -8.71
CA VAL A 130 5.28 10.22 -8.60
C VAL A 130 6.69 9.89 -9.05
N ARG A 131 7.41 9.20 -8.17
CA ARG A 131 8.81 8.79 -8.41
C ARG A 131 8.95 7.33 -8.83
N GLY A 132 7.89 6.54 -8.74
CA GLY A 132 7.91 5.13 -9.07
C GLY A 132 6.61 4.43 -8.76
N LEU A 133 6.61 3.11 -8.91
CA LEU A 133 5.47 2.24 -8.69
C LEU A 133 5.92 0.98 -7.93
N CYS A 134 5.07 0.50 -7.04
CA CYS A 134 5.18 -0.80 -6.39
C CYS A 134 4.06 -1.73 -6.84
N ILE A 135 4.38 -3.00 -7.04
CA ILE A 135 3.44 -4.11 -7.24
C ILE A 135 3.46 -4.99 -5.99
N PHE A 136 2.29 -5.44 -5.56
CA PHE A 136 2.12 -6.20 -4.33
C PHE A 136 1.70 -7.66 -4.57
N GLY A 137 1.92 -8.49 -3.55
CA GLY A 137 1.44 -9.86 -3.56
C GLY A 137 1.20 -10.42 -2.15
N PRO A 138 0.52 -11.57 -2.06
CA PRO A 138 -0.09 -12.32 -3.17
C PRO A 138 -1.48 -11.78 -3.54
N LYS A 139 -1.79 -11.72 -4.86
CA LYS A 139 -2.97 -11.04 -5.40
C LYS A 139 -4.31 -11.67 -5.01
N ASP A 140 -4.34 -12.99 -4.89
CA ASP A 140 -5.51 -13.79 -4.50
C ASP A 140 -5.95 -13.58 -3.04
N ARG A 141 -5.09 -13.00 -2.20
CA ARG A 141 -5.41 -12.70 -0.79
C ARG A 141 -6.00 -11.31 -0.55
N LEU A 142 -6.19 -10.51 -1.61
CA LEU A 142 -6.78 -9.18 -1.50
C LEU A 142 -8.31 -9.28 -1.53
N THR A 143 -8.87 -9.79 -0.45
CA THR A 143 -10.32 -9.92 -0.30
C THR A 143 -10.93 -8.69 0.38
N PRO A 144 -12.14 -8.28 -0.02
CA PRO A 144 -12.89 -7.27 0.71
C PRO A 144 -13.05 -7.69 2.18
N ASN A 145 -12.96 -6.73 3.11
CA ASN A 145 -13.10 -6.94 4.56
C ASN A 145 -11.98 -7.73 5.26
N ALA A 146 -10.81 -7.90 4.64
CA ALA A 146 -9.66 -8.53 5.31
C ALA A 146 -9.12 -7.75 6.52
N THR A 147 -9.46 -6.46 6.65
CA THR A 147 -9.04 -5.58 7.75
C THR A 147 -9.77 -5.90 9.05
N LEU A 148 -8.98 -6.26 10.07
CA LEU A 148 -9.44 -6.51 11.43
C LEU A 148 -8.97 -5.39 12.36
N TYR A 149 -9.92 -4.70 12.97
CA TYR A 149 -9.62 -3.61 13.91
C TYR A 149 -9.33 -4.13 15.32
N GLY A 150 -8.47 -3.41 16.03
CA GLY A 150 -8.01 -3.70 17.38
C GLY A 150 -6.58 -3.20 17.60
N LYS A 151 -6.01 -3.50 18.77
CA LYS A 151 -4.62 -3.14 19.08
C LYS A 151 -3.69 -3.67 17.96
N PRO A 152 -2.81 -2.84 17.38
CA PRO A 152 -1.86 -3.29 16.36
C PRO A 152 -1.11 -4.54 16.79
N GLY A 153 -1.05 -5.52 15.89
CA GLY A 153 -0.39 -6.80 16.14
C GLY A 153 -1.24 -7.83 16.91
N SER A 154 -2.37 -7.44 17.53
CA SER A 154 -3.11 -8.35 18.42
C SER A 154 -3.81 -9.51 17.72
N ARG A 155 -3.87 -9.51 16.39
CA ARG A 155 -4.45 -10.58 15.57
C ARG A 155 -3.46 -11.17 14.57
N CYS A 156 -2.17 -11.06 14.86
CA CYS A 156 -1.13 -11.78 14.14
C CYS A 156 -1.09 -13.24 14.57
N SER A 157 -0.81 -14.14 13.63
CA SER A 157 -0.61 -15.56 13.90
C SER A 157 0.78 -15.90 14.46
N GLY A 158 1.71 -14.93 14.46
CA GLY A 158 3.11 -15.14 14.83
C GLY A 158 3.72 -13.95 15.55
N LYS A 159 5.06 -13.81 15.42
CA LYS A 159 5.81 -12.71 16.02
C LYS A 159 5.40 -11.36 15.44
N LEU A 160 5.72 -10.30 16.16
CA LEU A 160 5.55 -8.93 15.71
C LEU A 160 6.89 -8.35 15.29
N THR A 161 6.86 -7.42 14.33
CA THR A 161 7.98 -6.51 14.11
C THR A 161 8.07 -5.51 15.27
N ASN A 162 9.21 -4.83 15.41
CA ASN A 162 9.35 -3.73 16.38
C ASN A 162 8.29 -2.62 16.18
N GLY A 163 7.75 -2.50 14.96
CA GLY A 163 6.70 -1.56 14.59
C GLY A 163 5.26 -2.01 14.92
N GLY A 164 5.07 -3.26 15.36
CA GLY A 164 3.75 -3.82 15.67
C GLY A 164 3.02 -4.42 14.46
N LEU A 165 3.71 -4.64 13.34
CA LEU A 165 3.18 -5.38 12.19
C LEU A 165 3.34 -6.89 12.39
N CYS A 166 2.48 -7.69 11.75
CA CYS A 166 2.59 -9.14 11.77
C CYS A 166 3.83 -9.57 10.99
N ASN A 167 4.71 -10.32 11.64
CA ASN A 167 5.85 -10.90 10.96
C ASN A 167 5.38 -11.92 9.93
N VAL A 168 5.94 -11.84 8.72
CA VAL A 168 5.66 -12.79 7.66
C VAL A 168 6.80 -13.81 7.65
N PRO A 169 6.51 -15.12 7.78
CA PRO A 169 7.53 -16.15 7.71
C PRO A 169 8.35 -16.04 6.42
N ARG A 170 9.66 -15.95 6.57
CA ARG A 170 10.59 -16.10 5.45
C ARG A 170 10.77 -17.59 5.23
N GLU A 171 9.84 -18.24 4.56
CA GLU A 171 10.10 -19.59 4.05
C GLU A 171 11.35 -19.51 3.15
N ASN A 172 12.27 -20.47 3.29
CA ASN A 172 13.52 -20.54 2.54
C ASN A 172 13.23 -20.49 1.02
N TYR A 173 13.25 -19.31 0.43
CA TYR A 173 13.24 -19.12 -1.02
C TYR A 173 14.64 -19.42 -1.60
N TYR A 174 15.13 -20.64 -1.35
CA TYR A 174 16.22 -21.26 -2.09
C TYR A 174 15.60 -22.34 -2.97
N TYR A 175 15.26 -22.04 -4.22
CA TYR A 175 15.18 -23.06 -5.26
C TYR A 175 15.52 -22.44 -6.62
N PHE A 176 16.73 -22.80 -7.07
CA PHE A 176 17.34 -22.86 -8.41
C PHE A 176 17.19 -21.66 -9.37
#